data_AF-A0A3S0HLI9-F1
#
_entry.id   AF-A0A3S0HLI9-F1
#
_cell.length_a   1.000
_cell.length_b   1.000
_cell.length_c   1.000
_cell.angle_alpha   90.00
_cell.angle_beta   90.00
_cell.angle_gamma   90.00
#
_symmetry.space_group_name_H-M   'P 1'
#
loop_
_entity.id
_entity.type
_entity.pdbx_description
1 polymer ?
#
loop_
_entity_poly.entity_id
_entity_poly.type
_entity_poly.pdbx_seq_one_letter_code
_entity_poly.pdbx_strand_id
1 'polypeptide(L)'
;MANLKLGKLPDRTPSKITITVSADLNQALHDYAALYRQTYGESETVAELIPFMLAGFLEGDRAFAKARKERLPGTGVSERPRRQSASTADNA
;
A
#
# COMPACT_ATOMS: atom_id res chain seq x y z
N MET A 1 32.85 -8.58 -4.12
CA MET A 1 31.38 -8.71 -4.01
C MET A 1 30.83 -7.38 -3.50
N ALA A 2 30.25 -6.55 -4.35
CA ALA A 2 29.80 -5.21 -3.95
C ALA A 2 28.51 -5.31 -3.11
N ASN A 3 28.62 -5.11 -1.80
CA ASN A 3 27.49 -4.94 -0.89
C ASN A 3 26.91 -3.54 -1.07
N LEU A 4 25.97 -3.37 -2.00
CA LEU A 4 25.19 -2.14 -2.10
C LEU A 4 24.27 -2.05 -0.88
N LYS A 5 24.39 -0.96 -0.11
CA LYS A 5 23.51 -0.63 1.04
C LYS A 5 22.05 -0.42 0.61
N LEU A 6 21.84 -0.10 -0.66
CA LEU A 6 20.52 -0.01 -1.27
C LEU A 6 20.22 -1.34 -1.96
N GLY A 7 19.31 -2.12 -1.37
CA GLY A 7 18.75 -3.29 -2.02
C GLY A 7 18.01 -2.91 -3.30
N LYS A 8 17.71 -3.91 -4.14
CA LYS A 8 16.95 -3.70 -5.39
C LYS A 8 15.68 -2.90 -5.10
N LEU A 9 15.50 -1.78 -5.81
CA LEU A 9 14.29 -0.99 -5.70
C LEU A 9 13.07 -1.86 -6.09
N PRO A 10 11.91 -1.67 -5.42
CA PRO A 10 10.70 -2.37 -5.81
C PRO A 10 10.38 -2.08 -7.27
N ASP A 11 9.73 -3.04 -7.93
CA ASP A 11 9.20 -2.80 -9.27
C ASP A 11 8.19 -1.65 -9.20
N ARG A 12 8.45 -0.60 -9.98
CA ARG A 12 7.61 0.61 -10.05
C ARG A 12 6.93 0.71 -11.42
N THR A 13 6.94 -0.37 -12.20
CA THR A 13 6.33 -0.38 -13.53
C THR A 13 4.83 -0.20 -13.39
N PRO A 14 4.24 0.88 -13.93
CA PRO A 14 2.80 1.08 -13.89
C PRO A 14 2.12 -0.04 -14.68
N SER A 15 1.15 -0.70 -14.05
CA SER A 15 0.35 -1.74 -14.68
C SER A 15 -0.95 -1.15 -15.21
N LYS A 16 -1.18 -1.24 -16.53
CA LYS A 16 -2.44 -0.81 -17.14
C LYS A 16 -3.51 -1.89 -16.92
N ILE A 17 -4.61 -1.52 -16.29
CA ILE A 17 -5.78 -2.39 -16.09
C ILE A 17 -6.95 -1.81 -16.88
N THR A 18 -7.54 -2.58 -17.78
CA THR A 18 -8.79 -2.24 -18.46
C THR A 18 -9.95 -2.88 -17.71
N ILE A 19 -10.97 -2.11 -17.35
CA ILE A 19 -12.16 -2.58 -16.64
C ILE A 19 -13.43 -2.20 -17.41
N THR A 20 -14.46 -3.03 -17.31
CA THR A 20 -15.82 -2.68 -17.72
C THR A 20 -16.65 -2.49 -16.46
N VAL A 21 -17.36 -1.36 -16.37
CA VAL A 21 -18.24 -1.02 -15.25
C VAL A 21 -19.70 -0.95 -15.72
N SER A 22 -20.65 -1.12 -14.81
CA SER A 22 -22.06 -0.88 -15.12
C SER A 22 -22.30 0.60 -15.42
N ALA A 23 -23.41 0.90 -16.12
CA ALA A 23 -23.82 2.28 -16.39
C ALA A 23 -24.00 3.08 -15.08
N ASP A 24 -24.62 2.47 -14.08
CA ASP A 24 -24.86 3.10 -12.77
C ASP A 24 -23.55 3.48 -12.07
N LEU A 25 -22.56 2.59 -12.08
CA LEU A 25 -21.26 2.87 -11.47
C LEU A 25 -20.53 3.96 -12.27
N ASN A 26 -20.61 3.96 -13.60
CA ASN A 26 -20.02 5.01 -14.41
C ASN A 26 -20.62 6.39 -14.09
N GLN A 27 -21.94 6.47 -13.94
CA GLN A 27 -22.62 7.71 -13.55
C GLN A 27 -22.18 8.18 -12.16
N ALA A 28 -22.17 7.28 -11.18
CA ALA A 28 -21.73 7.60 -9.83
C ALA A 28 -20.26 8.10 -9.78
N LEU A 29 -19.37 7.53 -10.60
CA LEU A 29 -17.98 7.99 -10.72
C LEU A 29 -17.90 9.41 -11.30
N HIS A 30 -18.71 9.72 -12.32
CA HIS A 30 -18.77 11.08 -12.88
C HIS A 30 -19.32 12.10 -11.86
N ASP A 31 -20.36 11.74 -11.12
CA ASP A 31 -20.92 12.59 -10.08
C ASP A 31 -19.89 12.86 -8.97
N TYR A 32 -19.13 11.83 -8.58
CA TYR A 32 -18.03 11.98 -7.63
C TYR A 32 -16.94 12.93 -8.14
N ALA A 33 -16.52 12.80 -9.41
CA ALA A 33 -15.53 13.70 -10.00
C ALA A 33 -16.02 15.16 -10.03
N ALA A 34 -17.31 15.38 -10.33
CA ALA A 34 -17.92 16.70 -10.27
C ALA A 34 -17.93 17.26 -8.84
N LEU A 35 -18.18 16.44 -7.82
CA LEU A 35 -18.12 16.85 -6.41
C LEU A 35 -16.69 17.14 -5.96
N TYR A 36 -15.71 16.33 -6.38
CA TYR A 36 -14.30 16.54 -6.11
C TYR A 36 -13.86 17.92 -6.61
N ARG A 37 -14.19 18.26 -7.86
CA ARG A 37 -13.92 19.57 -8.44
C ARG A 37 -14.58 20.71 -7.69
N GLN A 38 -15.82 20.55 -7.26
CA GLN A 38 -16.51 21.57 -6.45
C GLN A 38 -15.84 21.77 -5.08
N THR A 39 -15.32 20.69 -4.49
CA THR A 39 -14.73 20.70 -3.15
C THR A 39 -13.32 21.30 -3.14
N TYR A 40 -12.50 20.95 -4.14
CA TYR A 40 -11.06 21.28 -4.16
C TYR A 40 -10.67 22.27 -5.26
N GLY A 41 -11.58 22.59 -6.19
CA GLY A 41 -11.30 23.46 -7.35
C GLY A 41 -10.50 22.77 -8.46
N GLU A 42 -10.04 21.54 -8.24
CA GLU A 42 -9.23 20.77 -9.18
C GLU A 42 -10.09 19.85 -10.05
N SER A 43 -9.81 19.82 -11.35
CA SER A 43 -10.58 19.04 -12.31
C SER A 43 -9.83 17.77 -12.69
N GLU A 44 -9.96 16.73 -11.87
CA GLU A 44 -9.42 15.40 -12.13
C GLU A 44 -10.42 14.52 -12.87
N THR A 45 -9.95 13.70 -13.82
CA THR A 45 -10.80 12.74 -14.51
C THR A 45 -11.12 11.53 -13.63
N VAL A 46 -12.21 10.83 -13.95
CA VAL A 46 -12.55 9.55 -13.30
C VAL A 46 -11.36 8.57 -13.34
N ALA A 47 -10.64 8.51 -14.46
CA ALA A 47 -9.50 7.61 -14.63
C ALA A 47 -8.32 7.96 -13.70
N GLU A 48 -8.12 9.24 -13.39
CA GLU A 48 -7.09 9.71 -12.46
C GLU A 48 -7.50 9.47 -11.00
N LEU A 49 -8.80 9.57 -10.69
CA LEU A 49 -9.31 9.35 -9.34
C LEU A 49 -9.37 7.85 -8.95
N ILE A 50 -9.67 6.95 -9.90
CA ILE A 50 -9.82 5.51 -9.64
C ILE A 50 -8.63 4.90 -8.88
N PRO A 51 -7.36 5.12 -9.27
CA PRO A 51 -6.21 4.61 -8.53
C PRO A 51 -6.20 5.00 -7.05
N PHE A 52 -6.54 6.25 -6.72
CA PHE A 52 -6.59 6.72 -5.34
C PHE A 52 -7.78 6.15 -4.57
N MET A 53 -8.94 6.05 -5.22
CA MET A 53 -10.12 5.40 -4.63
C MET A 53 -9.84 3.94 -4.28
N LEU A 54 -9.19 3.20 -5.18
CA LEU A 54 -8.82 1.79 -4.96
C LEU A 54 -7.76 1.65 -3.88
N ALA A 55 -6.76 2.53 -3.84
CA ALA A 55 -5.76 2.54 -2.77
C ALA A 55 -6.42 2.78 -1.41
N GLY A 56 -7.27 3.81 -1.29
CA GLY A 56 -8.00 4.11 -0.05
C GLY A 56 -8.94 2.97 0.38
N PHE A 57 -9.61 2.33 -0.57
CA PHE A 57 -10.44 1.15 -0.30
C PHE A 57 -9.63 -0.01 0.28
N LEU A 58 -8.49 -0.36 -0.34
CA LEU A 58 -7.62 -1.46 0.12
C LEU A 58 -6.96 -1.15 1.47
N GLU A 59 -6.59 0.10 1.72
CA GLU A 59 -6.04 0.55 3.01
C GLU A 59 -7.09 0.51 4.13
N GLY A 60 -8.34 0.83 3.81
CA GLY A 60 -9.47 0.79 4.75
C GLY A 60 -9.94 -0.62 5.12
N ASP A 61 -9.69 -1.62 4.27
CA ASP A 61 -10.12 -3.00 4.51
C ASP A 61 -9.15 -3.75 5.45
N ARG A 62 -9.51 -3.78 6.75
CA ARG A 62 -8.74 -4.49 7.78
C ARG A 62 -8.72 -6.01 7.58
N ALA A 63 -9.79 -6.59 7.04
CA ALA A 63 -9.86 -8.04 6.80
C ALA A 63 -8.90 -8.41 5.67
N PHE A 64 -8.87 -7.61 4.60
CA PHE A 64 -7.88 -7.71 3.54
C PHE A 64 -6.45 -7.54 4.07
N ALA A 65 -6.18 -6.52 4.89
CA ALA A 65 -4.86 -6.29 5.45
C ALA A 65 -4.35 -7.48 6.29
N LYS A 66 -5.22 -8.07 7.12
CA LYS A 66 -4.91 -9.28 7.90
C LYS A 66 -4.63 -10.47 6.99
N ALA A 67 -5.51 -10.75 6.03
CA ALA A 67 -5.35 -11.85 5.09
C ALA A 67 -4.08 -11.71 4.24
N ARG A 68 -3.71 -10.49 3.85
CA ARG A 68 -2.48 -10.19 3.11
C ARG A 68 -1.23 -10.50 3.95
N LYS A 69 -1.22 -10.16 5.24
CA LYS A 69 -0.12 -10.50 6.15
C LYS A 69 0.00 -12.01 6.38
N GLU A 70 -1.12 -12.72 6.46
CA GLU A 70 -1.15 -14.18 6.68
C GLU A 70 -0.77 -14.96 5.42
N ARG A 71 -1.07 -14.44 4.22
CA ARG A 71 -0.76 -15.08 2.93
C ARG A 71 0.61 -14.73 2.35
N LEU A 72 1.24 -13.62 2.73
CA LEU A 72 2.60 -13.32 2.31
C LEU A 72 3.61 -13.84 3.35
N PRO A 73 4.44 -14.85 3.04
CA PRO A 73 5.55 -15.21 3.90
C PRO A 73 6.58 -14.06 3.92
N GLY A 74 6.70 -13.38 5.06
CA GLY A 74 7.90 -12.62 5.43
C GLY A 74 7.96 -11.14 5.02
N THR A 75 7.24 -10.27 5.73
CA THR A 75 7.68 -8.88 5.98
C THR A 75 7.52 -8.51 7.46
N GLY A 76 7.82 -9.47 8.33
CA GLY A 76 7.94 -9.27 9.77
C GLY A 76 9.40 -9.11 10.21
N VAL A 77 10.19 -8.26 9.56
CA VAL A 77 11.51 -7.89 10.10
C VAL A 77 11.36 -6.61 10.91
N SER A 78 10.85 -6.78 12.12
CA SER A 78 11.17 -5.87 13.23
C SER A 78 11.97 -6.69 14.23
N GLU A 79 13.21 -7.02 13.85
CA GLU A 79 14.24 -7.41 14.80
C GLU A 79 14.46 -6.24 15.76
N ARG A 80 13.82 -6.30 16.93
CA ARG A 80 14.34 -5.61 18.11
C ARG A 80 15.46 -6.48 18.66
N PRO A 81 16.72 -5.99 18.73
CA PRO A 81 17.79 -6.77 19.34
C PRO A 81 17.46 -6.98 20.81
N ARG A 82 17.33 -8.25 21.22
CA ARG A 82 17.39 -8.62 22.64
C ARG A 82 18.74 -8.16 23.16
N ARG A 83 18.75 -7.15 24.04
CA ARG A 83 19.93 -6.78 24.83
C ARG A 83 20.47 -8.05 25.49
N GLN A 84 21.61 -8.54 25.01
CA GLN A 84 22.47 -9.45 25.77
C GLN A 84 23.06 -8.61 26.91
N SER A 85 22.43 -8.69 28.09
CA SER A 85 23.05 -8.28 29.34
C SER A 85 24.25 -9.18 29.62
N ALA A 86 25.35 -8.52 29.92
CA ALA A 86 26.71 -9.03 29.89
C ALA A 86 27.00 -10.14 30.89
N SER A 87 27.99 -10.93 30.51
CA SER A 87 28.82 -11.82 31.32
C SER A 87 29.37 -11.14 32.57
N THR A 88 29.39 -11.85 33.70
CA THR A 88 30.54 -11.80 34.60
C THR A 88 30.80 -13.21 35.10
N ALA A 89 32.01 -13.67 34.83
CA ALA A 89 32.57 -14.93 35.30
C ALA A 89 32.67 -14.90 36.83
N ASP A 90 32.44 -16.04 37.46
CA ASP A 90 32.97 -16.26 38.80
C ASP A 90 33.65 -17.63 38.87
N ASN A 91 34.81 -17.56 39.52
CA ASN A 91 35.96 -18.45 39.45
C ASN A 91 35.87 -19.46 40.60
N ALA A 92 36.06 -20.75 40.33
CA ALA A 92 36.32 -21.78 41.33
C ALA A 92 37.22 -22.87 40.75
#